data_AF-A0A0F9BGW0-F1
#
_entry.id   AF-A0A0F9BGW0-F1
#
_cell.length_a   1.000
_cell.length_b   1.000
_cell.length_c   1.000
_cell.angle_alpha   90.00
_cell.angle_beta   90.00
_cell.angle_gamma   90.00
#
_symmetry.space_group_name_H-M   'P 1'
#
loop_
_entity.id
_entity.type
_entity.pdbx_description
1 polymer ?
#
loop_
_entity_poly.entity_id
_entity_poly.type
_entity_poly.pdbx_seq_one_letter_code
_entity_poly.pdbx_strand_id
1 'polypeptide(L)' 'VKNGLSSIVAYEEGTEGHLAEGIVAFTVEPLYNNRGQRLMFKLKVSDFE' A
#
# COMPACT_ATOMS: atom_id res chain seq x y z
N VAL A 1 -16.94 -8.09 10.09
CA VAL A 1 -15.81 -7.22 10.49
C VAL A 1 -14.91 -7.14 9.27
N LYS A 2 -14.68 -5.95 8.69
CA LYS A 2 -13.70 -5.82 7.60
C LYS A 2 -12.32 -5.96 8.23
N ASN A 3 -11.58 -7.00 7.87
CA ASN A 3 -10.22 -7.22 8.35
C ASN A 3 -9.26 -6.53 7.37
N GLY A 4 -8.53 -5.52 7.83
CA GLY A 4 -7.59 -4.80 6.97
C GLY A 4 -6.65 -3.88 7.73
N LEU A 5 -5.81 -3.18 6.98
CA LEU A 5 -4.86 -2.22 7.53
C LEU A 5 -5.55 -0.86 7.65
N SER A 6 -5.44 -0.20 8.80
CA SER A 6 -5.95 1.17 8.96
C SER A 6 -5.18 2.14 8.06
N SER A 7 -5.89 3.06 7.41
CA SER A 7 -5.25 4.12 6.62
C SER A 7 -4.70 5.21 7.54
N ILE A 8 -3.38 5.39 7.54
CA ILE A 8 -2.73 6.48 8.28
C ILE A 8 -3.12 7.85 7.74
N VAL A 9 -3.28 7.97 6.41
CA VAL A 9 -3.73 9.19 5.76
C VAL A 9 -5.14 9.56 6.22
N ALA A 10 -6.04 8.58 6.29
CA ALA A 10 -7.41 8.83 6.75
C ALA A 10 -7.45 9.30 8.21
N TYR A 11 -6.55 8.77 9.05
CA TYR A 11 -6.38 9.25 10.41
C TYR A 11 -5.87 10.70 10.45
N GLU A 12 -4.82 11.01 9.69
CA GLU A 12 -4.23 12.37 9.63
C GLU A 12 -5.21 13.43 9.07
N GLU A 13 -6.07 13.03 8.14
CA GLU A 13 -7.09 13.89 7.54
C GLU A 13 -8.39 13.98 8.36
N GLY A 14 -8.48 13.28 9.50
CA GLY A 14 -9.67 13.27 10.36
C GLY A 14 -10.87 12.50 9.78
N THR A 15 -10.63 11.62 8.80
CA THR A 15 -11.63 10.74 8.17
C THR A 15 -11.46 9.31 8.67
N GLU A 16 -11.45 9.13 9.99
CA GLU A 16 -11.19 7.82 10.61
C GLU A 16 -12.21 6.73 10.20
N GLY A 17 -11.81 5.46 10.30
CA GLY A 17 -12.65 4.30 9.96
C GLY A 17 -12.45 3.76 8.54
N HIS A 18 -11.56 4.36 7.74
CA HIS A 18 -11.17 3.87 6.43
C HIS A 18 -9.97 2.91 6.49
N LEU A 19 -10.06 1.83 5.72
CA LEU A 19 -8.97 0.89 5.51
C LEU A 19 -8.08 1.37 4.36
N ALA A 20 -6.78 1.16 4.48
CA ALA A 20 -5.85 1.31 3.39
C ALA A 20 -6.11 0.22 2.32
N GLU A 21 -5.91 0.57 1.05
CA GLU A 21 -5.94 -0.40 -0.06
C GLU A 21 -4.92 -1.53 0.16
N GLY A 22 -3.77 -1.20 0.75
CA GLY A 22 -2.67 -2.13 0.92
C GLY A 22 -1.35 -1.46 1.25
N ILE A 23 -0.26 -2.18 1.02
CA ILE A 23 1.11 -1.71 1.24
C ILE A 23 1.88 -1.76 -0.07
N VAL A 24 2.70 -0.74 -0.31
CA VAL A 24 3.72 -0.75 -1.36
C VAL A 24 5.09 -0.85 -0.69
N ALA A 25 5.83 -1.89 -1.01
CA ALA A 25 7.20 -2.08 -0.58
C ALA A 25 8.16 -1.85 -1.75
N PHE A 26 9.21 -1.06 -1.53
CA PHE A 26 10.22 -0.72 -2.52
C PHE A 26 11.56 -0.46 -1.83
N THR A 27 12.65 -0.52 -2.59
CA THR A 27 13.98 -0.18 -2.09
C THR A 27 14.17 1.33 -2.04
N VAL A 28 14.89 1.83 -1.01
CA VAL A 28 15.17 3.27 -0.83
C VAL A 28 15.83 3.86 -2.08
N GLU A 29 16.94 3.26 -2.51
CA GLU A 29 17.50 3.52 -3.83
C GLU A 29 16.71 2.72 -4.88
N PRO A 30 16.27 3.34 -5.99
CA PRO A 30 15.51 2.63 -7.02
C PRO A 30 16.35 1.56 -7.71
N LEU A 31 15.97 0.29 -7.53
CA LEU A 31 16.55 -0.83 -8.27
C LEU A 31 15.66 -1.21 -9.46
N TYR A 32 16.29 -1.66 -10.54
CA TYR A 32 15.63 -2.07 -11.77
C TYR A 32 16.12 -3.45 -12.20
N ASN A 33 15.24 -4.24 -12.82
CA ASN A 33 15.65 -5.48 -13.47
C ASN A 33 16.17 -5.22 -14.90
N ASN A 34 16.68 -6.27 -15.55
CA ASN A 34 17.23 -6.20 -16.92
C ASN A 34 16.19 -5.84 -18.01
N ARG A 35 14.92 -5.63 -17.65
CA ARG A 35 13.84 -5.17 -18.53
C ARG A 35 13.46 -3.71 -18.28
N GLY A 36 14.22 -3.00 -17.43
CA GLY A 36 13.92 -1.61 -17.04
C GLY A 36 12.74 -1.47 -16.09
N GLN A 37 12.25 -2.55 -15.48
CA GLN A 37 11.15 -2.49 -14.52
C GLN A 37 11.67 -2.25 -13.12
N ARG A 38 11.06 -1.31 -12.38
CA ARG A 38 11.41 -1.03 -10.99
C ARG A 38 11.07 -2.22 -10.09
N LEU A 39 11.97 -2.55 -9.18
CA LEU A 39 11.71 -3.53 -8.13
C LEU A 39 10.79 -2.93 -7.06
N MET A 40 9.53 -3.33 -7.08
CA MET A 40 8.51 -2.93 -6.12
C MET A 40 7.46 -4.03 -5.96
N PHE A 41 6.85 -4.10 -4.79
CA PHE A 41 5.79 -5.05 -4.46
C PHE A 41 4.57 -4.27 -3.97
N LYS A 42 3.38 -4.62 -4.47
CA LYS A 42 2.11 -4.11 -3.95
C LYS A 42 1.33 -5.29 -3.38
N LEU A 43 1.00 -5.22 -2.11
CA LEU A 43 0.13 -6.16 -1.40
C LEU A 43 -1.19 -5.46 -1.16
N LYS A 44 -2.28 -5.95 -1.76
CA LYS A 44 -3.63 -5.41 -1.55
C LYS A 44 -4.40 -6.27 -0.55
N VAL A 45 -5.26 -5.66 0.25
CA VAL A 45 -6.21 -6.40 1.09
C VAL A 45 -7.33 -6.93 0.19
N SER A 46 -7.81 -8.15 0.44
CA SER A 46 -8.79 -8.86 -0.40
C SER A 46 -10.10 -8.10 -0.65
N ASP A 47 -10.48 -7.23 0.28
CA ASP A 47 -11.77 -6.53 0.29
C ASP A 47 -11.72 -5.17 -0.42
N PHE A 48 -10.61 -4.83 -1.10
CA PHE A 48 -10.47 -3.62 -1.90
C PHE A 48 -10.72 -3.95 -3.39
N GLU A 49 -11.99 -4.19 -3.73
CA GLU A 49 -12.49 -4.19 -5.12
C GLU A 49 -12.81 -2.78 -5.61
#